data_AF-A0A7Y3AS19-F1
#
_entry.id   AF-A0A7Y3AS19-F1
#
_cell.length_a   1.000
_cell.length_b   1.000
_cell.length_c   1.000
_cell.angle_alpha   90.00
_cell.angle_beta   90.00
_cell.angle_gamma   90.00
#
_symmetry.space_group_name_H-M   'P 1'
#
loop_
_entity.id
_entity.type
_entity.pdbx_description
1 polymer ?
#
loop_
_entity_poly.entity_id
_entity_poly.type
_entity_poly.pdbx_seq_one_letter_code
_entity_poly.pdbx_strand_id
1 'polypeptide(L)'
;MKKILGLLMLMFSTLAMGQHTADKRILISEHQPDDIYLAGNTIRINAIVEGDVVAAGRKITVTDSVQEDLIATGADITIRGAVKDDIRAAGGRLIIDSEIGDDVILAGGDVTITEDAVIYGSLINFSGNIEMNGEVKGMLKSYSGELVLNGKVGEEAYLKGGKIFINGEISGAS
;
A
#
# COMPACT_ATOMS: atom_id res chain seq x y z
N MET A 1 14.76 17.16 -16.57
CA MET A 1 14.85 15.86 -17.27
C MET A 1 13.57 15.08 -17.02
N LYS A 2 12.66 15.08 -17.99
CA LYS A 2 11.32 14.48 -17.93
C LYS A 2 11.28 13.29 -18.89
N LYS A 3 11.84 12.12 -18.53
CA LYS A 3 11.79 10.91 -19.38
C LYS A 3 11.89 9.57 -18.63
N ILE A 4 11.31 9.44 -17.42
CA ILE A 4 11.27 8.12 -16.74
C ILE A 4 9.83 7.66 -16.42
N LEU A 5 8.81 8.51 -16.54
CA LEU A 5 7.43 8.14 -16.16
C LEU A 5 6.68 7.23 -17.16
N GLY A 6 7.33 6.81 -18.25
CA GLY A 6 6.68 6.03 -19.32
C GLY A 6 6.92 4.53 -19.30
N LEU A 7 7.83 4.02 -18.46
CA LEU A 7 8.32 2.64 -18.62
C LEU A 7 7.49 1.57 -17.88
N LEU A 8 6.63 1.95 -16.94
CA LEU A 8 5.81 0.98 -16.19
C LEU A 8 4.51 0.58 -16.90
N MET A 9 4.08 1.29 -17.95
CA MET A 9 2.88 0.93 -18.73
C MET A 9 3.16 -0.03 -19.91
N LEU A 10 4.42 -0.35 -20.20
CA LEU A 10 4.82 -1.05 -21.43
C LEU A 10 5.07 -2.57 -21.25
N MET A 11 4.87 -3.13 -20.06
CA MET A 11 5.11 -4.56 -19.79
C MET A 11 3.84 -5.44 -19.84
N PHE A 12 2.68 -4.89 -20.16
CA PHE A 12 1.40 -5.62 -20.11
C PHE A 12 1.08 -6.49 -21.34
N SER A 13 2.08 -6.90 -22.13
CA SER A 13 1.85 -7.68 -23.37
C SER A 13 2.26 -9.15 -23.32
N THR A 14 2.57 -9.73 -22.16
CA THR A 14 2.75 -11.19 -22.06
C THR A 14 1.44 -11.84 -21.62
N LEU A 15 0.88 -12.65 -22.51
CA LEU A 15 -0.29 -13.49 -22.35
C LEU A 15 -0.31 -14.21 -20.99
N ALA A 16 -1.07 -13.69 -20.03
CA ALA A 16 -1.56 -14.47 -18.90
C ALA A 16 -2.88 -15.11 -19.33
N MET A 17 -2.86 -16.41 -19.57
CA MET A 17 -4.06 -17.25 -19.63
C MET A 17 -4.56 -17.43 -18.18
N GLY A 18 -5.05 -16.34 -17.58
CA GLY A 18 -5.74 -16.33 -16.29
C GLY A 18 -7.21 -15.98 -16.53
N GLN A 19 -8.12 -16.57 -15.76
CA GLN A 19 -9.57 -16.34 -15.88
C GLN A 19 -9.92 -14.84 -15.75
N HIS A 20 -10.06 -14.14 -16.87
CA HIS A 20 -10.59 -12.78 -16.87
C HIS A 20 -12.11 -12.81 -16.99
N THR A 21 -12.80 -13.02 -15.87
CA THR A 21 -14.16 -12.50 -15.75
C THR A 21 -14.01 -11.00 -15.50
N ALA A 22 -14.37 -10.17 -16.49
CA ALA A 22 -14.52 -8.73 -16.32
C ALA A 22 -15.76 -8.45 -15.45
N ASP A 23 -15.77 -9.01 -14.25
CA ASP A 23 -16.86 -8.83 -13.31
C ASP A 23 -16.75 -7.43 -12.72
N LYS A 24 -17.90 -6.77 -12.58
CA LYS A 24 -17.95 -5.47 -11.90
C LYS A 24 -17.56 -5.63 -10.44
N ARG A 25 -17.68 -6.84 -9.88
CA ARG A 25 -17.29 -7.17 -8.51
C ARG A 25 -16.56 -8.50 -8.47
N ILE A 26 -15.34 -8.50 -7.96
CA ILE A 26 -14.57 -9.71 -7.66
C ILE A 26 -14.57 -9.91 -6.15
N LEU A 27 -14.89 -11.12 -5.71
CA LEU A 27 -14.81 -11.53 -4.31
C LEU A 27 -13.97 -12.80 -4.22
N ILE A 28 -12.86 -12.72 -3.49
CA ILE A 28 -12.08 -13.88 -3.06
C ILE A 28 -12.52 -14.20 -1.63
N SER A 29 -13.20 -15.32 -1.45
CA SER A 29 -13.73 -15.79 -0.16
C SER A 29 -13.26 -17.19 0.21
N GLU A 30 -12.42 -17.80 -0.63
CA GLU A 30 -11.82 -19.10 -0.40
C GLU A 30 -10.30 -18.95 -0.45
N HIS A 31 -9.61 -19.84 0.27
CA HIS A 31 -8.15 -19.89 0.31
C HIS A 31 -7.57 -19.99 -1.11
N GLN A 32 -6.59 -19.13 -1.42
CA GLN A 32 -5.86 -19.14 -2.68
C GLN A 32 -4.46 -19.70 -2.42
N PRO A 33 -4.10 -20.86 -2.99
CA PRO A 33 -2.82 -21.53 -2.71
C PRO A 33 -1.63 -20.96 -3.47
N ASP A 34 -1.83 -19.92 -4.29
CA ASP A 34 -0.87 -19.36 -5.23
C ASP A 34 -1.24 -17.88 -5.50
N ASP A 35 -0.46 -17.22 -6.35
CA ASP A 35 -0.65 -15.83 -6.76
C ASP A 35 -2.02 -15.55 -7.37
N ILE A 36 -2.53 -14.34 -7.16
CA ILE A 36 -3.75 -13.87 -7.82
C ILE A 36 -3.59 -12.51 -8.51
N TYR A 37 -4.14 -12.43 -9.71
CA TYR A 37 -4.11 -11.25 -10.58
C TYR A 37 -5.54 -10.80 -10.87
N LEU A 38 -5.95 -9.67 -10.28
CA LEU A 38 -7.34 -9.23 -10.25
C LEU A 38 -7.52 -7.89 -10.96
N ALA A 39 -8.49 -7.82 -11.87
CA ALA A 39 -8.88 -6.58 -12.53
C ALA A 39 -10.40 -6.44 -12.53
N GLY A 40 -10.93 -5.46 -11.78
CA GLY A 40 -12.38 -5.29 -11.62
C GLY A 40 -12.76 -3.94 -11.01
N ASN A 41 -14.03 -3.54 -11.09
CA ASN A 41 -14.44 -2.24 -10.51
C ASN A 41 -14.37 -2.26 -8.98
N THR A 42 -14.85 -3.33 -8.34
CA THR A 42 -14.74 -3.54 -6.89
C THR A 42 -14.11 -4.90 -6.63
N ILE A 43 -12.99 -4.93 -5.90
CA ILE A 43 -12.27 -6.14 -5.53
C ILE A 43 -12.33 -6.28 -4.01
N ARG A 44 -12.70 -7.46 -3.52
CA ARG A 44 -12.63 -7.83 -2.09
C ARG A 44 -11.85 -9.12 -1.94
N ILE A 45 -10.84 -9.09 -1.08
CA ILE A 45 -10.03 -10.24 -0.73
C ILE A 45 -10.28 -10.51 0.75
N ASN A 46 -11.08 -11.55 1.01
CA ASN A 46 -11.59 -11.92 2.33
C ASN A 46 -11.16 -13.35 2.73
N ALA A 47 -10.12 -13.86 2.10
CA ALA A 47 -9.53 -15.15 2.40
C ALA A 47 -8.02 -15.08 2.19
N ILE A 48 -7.31 -15.99 2.84
CA ILE A 48 -5.85 -16.12 2.77
C ILE A 48 -5.41 -16.32 1.31
N VAL A 49 -4.36 -15.60 0.92
CA VAL A 49 -3.59 -15.81 -0.32
C VAL A 49 -2.16 -16.21 0.06
N GLU A 50 -1.73 -17.41 -0.34
CA GLU A 50 -0.39 -17.93 -0.03
C GLU A 50 0.74 -17.27 -0.84
N GLY A 51 0.43 -16.74 -2.03
CA GLY A 51 1.39 -16.03 -2.88
C GLY A 51 1.12 -14.53 -2.96
N ASP A 52 1.51 -13.96 -4.10
CA ASP A 52 1.39 -12.54 -4.39
C ASP A 52 -0.03 -12.12 -4.76
N VAL A 53 -0.36 -10.86 -4.48
CA VAL A 53 -1.58 -10.22 -4.96
C VAL A 53 -1.23 -9.04 -5.86
N VAL A 54 -1.70 -9.09 -7.10
CA VAL A 54 -1.70 -7.94 -8.01
C VAL A 54 -3.14 -7.54 -8.33
N ALA A 55 -3.58 -6.36 -7.88
CA ALA A 55 -4.96 -5.93 -8.01
C ALA A 55 -5.11 -4.52 -8.60
N ALA A 56 -5.96 -4.39 -9.62
CA ALA A 56 -6.32 -3.10 -10.23
C ALA A 56 -7.84 -2.91 -10.21
N GLY A 57 -8.32 -1.84 -9.57
CA GLY A 57 -9.75 -1.59 -9.50
C GLY A 57 -10.13 -0.23 -8.95
N ARG A 58 -11.41 0.18 -9.08
CA ARG A 58 -11.85 1.45 -8.50
C ARG A 58 -11.84 1.39 -6.98
N LYS A 59 -12.31 0.29 -6.40
CA LYS A 59 -12.29 0.03 -4.96
C LYS A 59 -11.67 -1.33 -4.66
N ILE A 60 -10.66 -1.36 -3.82
CA ILE A 60 -9.97 -2.59 -3.39
C ILE A 60 -10.06 -2.66 -1.86
N THR A 61 -10.43 -3.82 -1.33
CA THR A 61 -10.40 -4.06 0.12
C THR A 61 -9.78 -5.43 0.38
N VAL A 62 -8.71 -5.45 1.16
CA VAL A 62 -8.01 -6.66 1.62
C VAL A 62 -8.28 -6.80 3.10
N THR A 63 -9.00 -7.85 3.51
CA THR A 63 -9.44 -8.05 4.90
C THR A 63 -8.77 -9.25 5.56
N ASP A 64 -8.25 -10.18 4.76
CA ASP A 64 -7.51 -11.36 5.22
C ASP A 64 -6.08 -11.33 4.66
N SER A 65 -5.25 -12.25 5.12
CA SER A 65 -3.80 -12.19 4.93
C SER A 65 -3.32 -12.54 3.52
N VAL A 66 -2.25 -11.84 3.11
CA VAL A 66 -1.42 -12.13 1.94
C VAL A 66 -0.05 -12.56 2.46
N GLN A 67 0.40 -13.77 2.14
CA GLN A 67 1.64 -14.32 2.70
C GLN A 67 2.91 -13.83 1.99
N GLU A 68 2.78 -13.19 0.84
CA GLU A 68 3.90 -12.56 0.11
C GLU A 68 3.55 -11.07 -0.19
N ASP A 69 3.77 -10.58 -1.42
CA ASP A 69 3.65 -9.17 -1.76
C ASP A 69 2.21 -8.74 -2.11
N LEU A 70 1.90 -7.47 -1.85
CA LEU A 70 0.69 -6.81 -2.34
C LEU A 70 1.01 -5.62 -3.25
N ILE A 71 0.64 -5.73 -4.52
CA ILE A 71 0.64 -4.64 -5.49
C ILE A 71 -0.80 -4.22 -5.81
N ALA A 72 -1.18 -2.98 -5.49
CA ALA A 72 -2.55 -2.52 -5.68
C ALA A 72 -2.64 -1.13 -6.32
N THR A 73 -3.56 -0.95 -7.29
CA THR A 73 -3.90 0.38 -7.80
C THR A 73 -5.39 0.64 -7.90
N GLY A 74 -5.83 1.82 -7.46
CA GLY A 74 -7.25 2.15 -7.46
C GLY A 74 -7.63 3.55 -6.99
N ALA A 75 -8.93 3.88 -7.02
CA ALA A 75 -9.38 5.16 -6.47
C ALA A 75 -9.43 5.13 -4.94
N ASP A 76 -9.75 3.97 -4.36
CA ASP A 76 -9.99 3.74 -2.94
C ASP A 76 -9.46 2.35 -2.55
N ILE A 77 -8.36 2.31 -1.79
CA ILE A 77 -7.72 1.06 -1.35
C ILE A 77 -7.73 1.05 0.18
N THR A 78 -8.15 -0.07 0.76
CA THR A 78 -8.08 -0.30 2.21
C THR A 78 -7.50 -1.68 2.48
N ILE A 79 -6.44 -1.73 3.28
CA ILE A 79 -5.71 -2.95 3.61
C ILE A 79 -5.79 -3.14 5.12
N ARG A 80 -6.51 -4.18 5.55
CA ARG A 80 -6.71 -4.59 6.95
C ARG A 80 -6.09 -5.94 7.26
N GLY A 81 -6.05 -6.83 6.27
CA GLY A 81 -5.38 -8.11 6.39
C GLY A 81 -3.86 -7.95 6.33
N ALA A 82 -3.15 -8.74 7.15
CA ALA A 82 -1.69 -8.69 7.22
C ALA A 82 -1.06 -9.03 5.87
N VAL A 83 -0.04 -8.28 5.48
CA VAL A 83 0.82 -8.58 4.33
C VAL A 83 2.17 -9.00 4.88
N LYS A 84 2.63 -10.21 4.60
CA LYS A 84 3.81 -10.77 5.27
C LYS A 84 5.14 -10.34 4.67
N ASP A 85 5.12 -9.72 3.50
CA ASP A 85 6.29 -9.11 2.86
C ASP A 85 6.01 -7.64 2.52
N ASP A 86 6.09 -7.22 1.24
CA ASP A 86 6.00 -5.81 0.85
C ASP A 86 4.60 -5.34 0.43
N ILE A 87 4.36 -4.02 0.54
CA ILE A 87 3.23 -3.34 -0.11
C ILE A 87 3.71 -2.28 -1.10
N ARG A 88 3.17 -2.34 -2.32
CA ARG A 88 3.30 -1.29 -3.36
C ARG A 88 1.92 -0.85 -3.81
N ALA A 89 1.45 0.30 -3.33
CA ALA A 89 0.09 0.76 -3.60
C ALA A 89 0.00 2.18 -4.16
N ALA A 90 -0.88 2.40 -5.13
CA ALA A 90 -1.13 3.71 -5.72
C ALA A 90 -2.62 4.03 -5.86
N GLY A 91 -3.10 5.15 -5.29
CA GLY A 91 -4.51 5.49 -5.40
C GLY A 91 -4.96 6.87 -4.94
N GLY A 92 -6.25 7.17 -5.13
CA GLY A 92 -6.83 8.44 -4.66
C GLY A 92 -6.82 8.54 -3.14
N ARG A 93 -7.43 7.54 -2.48
CA ARG A 93 -7.37 7.34 -1.03
C ARG A 93 -6.76 5.97 -0.70
N LEU A 94 -5.79 5.94 0.20
CA LEU A 94 -5.13 4.73 0.70
C LEU A 94 -5.25 4.67 2.22
N ILE A 95 -5.72 3.55 2.74
CA ILE A 95 -5.76 3.28 4.19
C ILE A 95 -5.01 1.98 4.46
N ILE A 96 -3.95 2.08 5.25
CA ILE A 96 -3.20 0.93 5.78
C ILE A 96 -3.56 0.80 7.26
N ASP A 97 -4.13 -0.34 7.60
CA ASP A 97 -4.73 -0.66 8.90
C ASP A 97 -4.37 -2.09 9.29
N SER A 98 -3.08 -2.40 9.22
CA SER A 98 -2.57 -3.78 9.30
C SER A 98 -1.10 -3.87 9.67
N GLU A 99 -0.66 -5.08 10.00
CA GLU A 99 0.75 -5.44 10.09
C GLU A 99 1.34 -5.75 8.70
N ILE A 100 2.50 -5.17 8.41
CA ILE A 100 3.27 -5.37 7.18
C ILE A 100 4.65 -5.89 7.53
N GLY A 101 5.02 -7.04 6.99
CA GLY A 101 6.22 -7.76 7.35
C GLY A 101 7.53 -7.08 6.94
N ASP A 102 7.51 -6.31 5.85
CA ASP A 102 8.70 -5.55 5.41
C ASP A 102 8.35 -4.13 4.92
N ASP A 103 8.70 -3.77 3.67
CA ASP A 103 8.68 -2.39 3.19
C ASP A 103 7.32 -1.98 2.59
N VAL A 104 7.03 -0.68 2.69
CA VAL A 104 5.81 -0.08 2.14
C VAL A 104 6.14 1.10 1.24
N ILE A 105 5.66 1.06 0.00
CA ILE A 105 5.73 2.16 -0.97
C ILE A 105 4.33 2.59 -1.36
N LEU A 106 3.98 3.84 -1.06
CA LEU A 106 2.66 4.42 -1.32
C LEU A 106 2.74 5.64 -2.21
N ALA A 107 1.77 5.75 -3.12
CA ALA A 107 1.52 6.96 -3.88
C ALA A 107 0.03 7.32 -3.86
N GLY A 108 -0.37 8.47 -3.30
CA GLY A 108 -1.79 8.82 -3.31
C GLY A 108 -2.21 10.25 -3.05
N GLY A 109 -3.50 10.54 -3.24
CA GLY A 109 -4.05 11.85 -2.88
C GLY A 109 -4.05 12.03 -1.37
N ASP A 110 -4.73 11.11 -0.69
CA ASP A 110 -4.85 11.06 0.76
C ASP A 110 -4.42 9.68 1.27
N VAL A 111 -3.44 9.65 2.16
CA VAL A 111 -2.89 8.43 2.76
C VAL A 111 -3.10 8.44 4.27
N THR A 112 -3.61 7.35 4.82
CA THR A 112 -3.72 7.15 6.26
C THR A 112 -3.02 5.86 6.65
N ILE A 113 -2.05 5.96 7.56
CA ILE A 113 -1.48 4.83 8.30
C ILE A 113 -2.13 4.88 9.68
N THR A 114 -3.04 3.95 9.97
CA THR A 114 -3.82 3.98 11.23
C THR A 114 -2.95 3.64 12.44
N GLU A 115 -3.48 3.85 13.64
CA GLU A 115 -2.79 3.49 14.90
C GLU A 115 -2.55 1.98 15.05
N ASP A 116 -3.38 1.15 14.41
CA ASP A 116 -3.24 -0.31 14.40
C ASP A 116 -2.20 -0.81 13.38
N ALA A 117 -1.67 0.07 12.53
CA ALA A 117 -0.70 -0.30 11.52
C ALA A 117 0.72 -0.39 12.07
N VAL A 118 1.41 -1.51 11.81
CA VAL A 118 2.83 -1.72 12.11
C VAL A 118 3.55 -2.14 10.85
N ILE A 119 4.49 -1.31 10.39
CA ILE A 119 5.36 -1.60 9.25
C ILE A 119 6.72 -2.01 9.82
N TYR A 120 7.09 -3.28 9.66
CA TYR A 120 8.34 -3.81 10.20
C TYR A 120 9.59 -3.36 9.42
N GLY A 121 9.43 -3.02 8.14
CA GLY A 121 10.44 -2.36 7.33
C GLY A 121 10.29 -0.83 7.33
N SER A 122 10.55 -0.24 6.17
CA SER A 122 10.53 1.20 5.92
C SER A 122 9.28 1.65 5.16
N LEU A 123 8.88 2.91 5.36
CA LEU A 123 7.79 3.55 4.64
C LEU A 123 8.34 4.62 3.68
N ILE A 124 8.08 4.45 2.38
CA ILE A 124 8.29 5.48 1.35
C ILE A 124 6.93 5.97 0.86
N ASN A 125 6.61 7.23 1.14
CA ASN A 125 5.32 7.84 0.80
C ASN A 125 5.48 9.01 -0.20
N PHE A 126 4.63 9.01 -1.22
CA PHE A 126 4.44 10.12 -2.16
C PHE A 126 2.97 10.53 -2.15
N SER A 127 2.58 11.56 -1.40
CA SER A 127 1.16 11.91 -1.29
C SER A 127 0.79 13.39 -1.35
N GLY A 128 -0.48 13.70 -1.58
CA GLY A 128 -1.01 15.04 -1.32
C GLY A 128 -0.99 15.31 0.18
N ASN A 129 -1.70 14.47 0.92
CA ASN A 129 -1.76 14.48 2.38
C ASN A 129 -1.39 13.09 2.92
N ILE A 130 -0.69 13.05 4.05
CA ILE A 130 -0.51 11.82 4.82
C ILE A 130 -0.74 12.09 6.31
N GLU A 131 -1.55 11.24 6.92
CA GLU A 131 -1.69 11.12 8.37
C GLU A 131 -1.08 9.78 8.80
N MET A 132 -0.02 9.85 9.59
CA MET A 132 0.75 8.69 10.06
C MET A 132 0.56 8.56 11.57
N ASN A 133 -0.30 7.63 11.97
CA ASN A 133 -0.66 7.35 13.36
C ASN A 133 -0.01 6.06 13.91
N GLY A 134 0.36 5.14 13.02
CA GLY A 134 0.93 3.83 13.36
C GLY A 134 2.44 3.84 13.63
N GLU A 135 3.04 2.67 13.59
CA GLU A 135 4.49 2.49 13.81
C GLU A 135 5.20 2.04 12.53
N VAL A 136 6.29 2.71 12.19
CA VAL A 136 7.27 2.27 11.18
C VAL A 136 8.53 1.91 11.94
N LYS A 137 8.92 0.64 11.96
CA LYS A 137 10.10 0.16 12.69
C LYS A 137 11.39 0.61 12.01
N GLY A 138 11.42 0.70 10.69
CA GLY A 138 12.53 1.21 9.91
C GLY A 138 12.49 2.71 9.67
N MET A 139 12.93 3.13 8.49
CA MET A 139 12.98 4.54 8.07
C MET A 139 11.64 5.05 7.55
N LEU A 140 11.40 6.36 7.71
CA LEU A 140 10.32 7.06 7.02
C LEU A 140 10.89 8.02 5.96
N LYS A 141 10.52 7.84 4.70
CA LYS A 141 10.76 8.82 3.63
C LYS A 141 9.42 9.33 3.11
N SER A 142 9.06 10.56 3.46
CA SER A 142 7.78 11.14 3.05
C SER A 142 7.96 12.38 2.18
N TYR A 143 7.39 12.32 0.98
CA TYR A 143 7.28 13.42 0.05
C TYR A 143 5.81 13.79 -0.08
N SER A 144 5.35 14.81 0.65
CA SER A 144 3.93 15.17 0.68
C SER A 144 3.64 16.66 0.61
N GLY A 145 2.40 17.04 0.26
CA GLY A 145 1.94 18.41 0.41
C GLY A 145 1.80 18.78 1.89
N GLU A 146 1.07 17.93 2.63
CA GLU A 146 0.90 17.99 4.08
C GLU A 146 1.25 16.64 4.71
N LEU A 147 1.98 16.66 5.84
CA LEU A 147 2.28 15.49 6.66
C LEU A 147 1.87 15.80 8.10
N VAL A 148 1.10 14.89 8.69
CA VAL A 148 0.85 14.82 10.13
C VAL A 148 1.43 13.49 10.64
N LEU A 149 2.47 13.56 11.45
CA LEU A 149 3.10 12.40 12.09
C LEU A 149 2.73 12.39 13.57
N ASN A 150 1.83 11.50 13.95
CA ASN A 150 1.45 11.25 15.35
C ASN A 150 2.05 9.95 15.89
N GLY A 151 2.39 9.02 15.00
CA GLY A 151 2.92 7.70 15.32
C GLY A 151 4.43 7.67 15.63
N LYS A 152 5.04 6.50 15.42
CA LYS A 152 6.46 6.27 15.73
C LYS A 152 7.27 5.86 14.50
N VAL A 153 8.48 6.41 14.39
CA VAL A 153 9.50 5.99 13.43
C VAL A 153 10.71 5.47 14.22
N GLY A 154 11.06 4.20 14.01
CA GLY A 154 12.14 3.52 14.75
C GLY A 154 13.54 3.94 14.31
N GLU A 155 13.70 4.37 13.06
CA GLU A 155 14.96 4.90 12.54
C GLU A 155 14.84 6.37 12.09
N GLU A 156 15.55 6.75 11.03
CA GLU A 156 15.61 8.11 10.51
C GLU A 156 14.35 8.49 9.71
N ALA A 157 14.00 9.79 9.74
CA ALA A 157 12.87 10.32 8.99
C ALA A 157 13.31 11.43 8.01
N TYR A 158 13.17 11.18 6.71
CA TYR A 158 13.40 12.14 5.64
C TYR A 158 12.07 12.72 5.19
N LEU A 159 11.76 13.93 5.65
CA LEU A 159 10.46 14.57 5.43
C LEU A 159 10.60 15.77 4.50
N LYS A 160 9.86 15.76 3.38
CA LYS A 160 9.85 16.86 2.42
C LYS A 160 8.42 17.20 2.03
N GLY A 161 7.99 18.42 2.33
CA GLY A 161 6.66 18.86 1.99
C GLY A 161 6.38 20.34 2.20
N GLY A 162 5.14 20.74 1.96
CA GLY A 162 4.68 22.12 2.17
C GLY A 162 4.44 22.40 3.66
N LYS A 163 3.71 21.51 4.33
CA LYS A 163 3.43 21.58 5.77
C LYS A 163 3.74 20.26 6.43
N ILE A 164 4.45 20.30 7.55
CA ILE A 164 4.85 19.12 8.31
C ILE A 164 4.55 19.40 9.79
N PHE A 165 3.71 18.54 10.38
CA PHE A 165 3.37 18.53 11.79
C PHE A 165 3.89 17.23 12.41
N ILE A 166 4.68 17.34 13.47
CA ILE A 166 5.28 16.19 14.15
C ILE A 166 4.81 16.25 15.61
N ASN A 167 3.94 15.33 15.97
CA ASN A 167 3.44 15.11 17.32
C ASN A 167 3.92 13.76 17.90
N GLY A 168 4.49 12.89 17.06
CA GLY A 168 4.98 11.57 17.42
C GLY A 168 6.48 11.48 17.74
N GLU A 169 7.03 10.26 17.72
CA GLU A 169 8.43 9.97 18.05
C GLU A 169 9.23 9.56 16.81
N ILE A 170 10.44 10.09 16.67
CA ILE A 170 11.45 9.64 15.70
C ILE A 170 12.69 9.25 16.50
N SER A 171 13.04 7.96 16.51
CA SER A 171 14.13 7.44 17.35
C SER A 171 15.51 7.49 16.66
N GLY A 172 15.58 7.64 15.32
CA GLY A 172 16.84 7.82 14.58
C GLY A 172 17.39 9.24 14.61
N ALA A 173 18.68 9.40 14.29
CA ALA A 173 19.28 10.71 14.12
C ALA A 173 18.62 11.43 12.94
N SER A 174 18.09 12.63 13.18
CA SER A 174 17.39 13.46 12.19
C SER A 174 18.33 14.41 11.44
#